data_AF-A0A928CBL8-F1
#
_entry.id   AF-A0A928CBL8-F1
#
_cell.length_a   1.000
_cell.length_b   1.000
_cell.length_c   1.000
_cell.angle_alpha   90.00
_cell.angle_beta   90.00
_cell.angle_gamma   90.00
#
_symmetry.space_group_name_H-M   'P 1'
#
loop_
_entity.id
_entity.type
_entity.pdbx_description
1 polymer ?
#
loop_
_entity_poly.entity_id
_entity_poly.type
_entity_poly.pdbx_seq_one_letter_code
_entity_poly.pdbx_strand_id
1 'polypeptide(L)' 'MATHFSNGDKILQAVLADTKLSELGEYTPTGIETISDALDSENAIIRAVAMIIDGNENRYTQKEIYNQVSNYLIQKL' A
#
# COMPACT_ATOMS: atom_id res chain seq x y z
N MET A 1 5.52 -23.72 -6.80
CA MET A 1 6.61 -22.83 -6.34
C MET A 1 6.08 -22.07 -5.15
N ALA A 2 6.79 -22.04 -4.02
CA ALA A 2 6.37 -21.22 -2.89
C ALA A 2 6.64 -19.75 -3.24
N THR A 3 5.59 -18.95 -3.37
CA THR A 3 5.72 -17.50 -3.55
C THR A 3 6.30 -16.94 -2.25
N HIS A 4 7.52 -16.41 -2.31
CA HIS A 4 8.19 -15.89 -1.12
C HIS A 4 7.83 -14.41 -0.93
N PHE A 5 6.91 -14.15 -0.01
CA PHE A 5 6.51 -12.79 0.36
C PHE A 5 7.50 -12.17 1.35
N SER A 6 7.90 -10.93 1.08
CA SER A 6 8.65 -10.09 2.02
C SER A 6 7.81 -9.75 3.25
N ASN A 7 8.41 -9.09 4.25
CA ASN A 7 7.64 -8.61 5.40
C ASN A 7 6.71 -7.46 4.99
N GLY A 8 7.17 -6.54 4.14
CA GLY A 8 6.34 -5.49 3.55
C GLY A 8 5.12 -6.07 2.83
N ASP A 9 5.29 -7.12 2.02
CA ASP A 9 4.16 -7.77 1.31
C ASP A 9 3.13 -8.35 2.30
N LYS A 10 3.58 -9.01 3.38
CA LYS A 10 2.68 -9.57 4.39
C LYS A 10 1.92 -8.47 5.15
N ILE A 11 2.59 -7.35 5.45
CA ILE A 11 1.95 -6.19 6.09
C ILE A 11 0.92 -5.58 5.14
N LEU A 12 1.28 -5.41 3.86
CA LEU A 12 0.38 -4.91 2.82
C LEU A 12 -0.88 -5.79 2.73
N GLN A 13 -0.72 -7.10 2.57
CA GLN A 13 -1.83 -8.05 2.49
C GLN A 13 -2.74 -7.98 3.73
N ALA A 14 -2.15 -7.88 4.93
CA ALA A 14 -2.91 -7.76 6.17
C ALA A 14 -3.69 -6.44 6.26
N VAL A 15 -3.11 -5.31 5.81
CA VAL A 15 -3.79 -4.01 5.78
C VAL A 15 -4.88 -3.99 4.73
N LEU A 16 -4.61 -4.50 3.52
CA LEU A 16 -5.58 -4.51 2.44
C LEU A 16 -6.78 -5.42 2.73
N ALA A 17 -6.60 -6.47 3.53
CA ALA A 17 -7.67 -7.33 4.01
C ALA A 17 -8.67 -6.65 4.98
N ASP A 18 -8.40 -5.43 5.45
CA ASP A 18 -9.36 -4.67 6.24
C ASP A 18 -10.59 -4.31 5.40
N THR A 19 -11.76 -4.75 5.86
CA THR A 19 -13.01 -4.61 5.11
C THR A 19 -13.39 -3.15 4.88
N LYS A 20 -13.19 -2.28 5.88
CA LYS A 20 -13.55 -0.85 5.74
C LYS A 20 -12.65 -0.17 4.72
N LEU A 21 -11.37 -0.53 4.70
CA LEU A 21 -10.42 -0.01 3.72
C LEU A 21 -10.76 -0.50 2.30
N SER A 22 -11.13 -1.77 2.15
CA SER A 22 -11.55 -2.34 0.86
C SER A 22 -12.84 -1.73 0.31
N GLU A 23 -13.80 -1.42 1.19
CA GLU A 23 -15.03 -0.71 0.83
C GLU A 23 -14.75 0.74 0.44
N LEU A 24 -13.91 1.45 1.20
CA LEU A 24 -13.53 2.84 0.91
C LEU A 24 -12.78 2.96 -0.43
N GLY A 25 -11.88 2.01 -0.70
CA GLY A 25 -11.08 1.99 -1.90
C GLY A 25 -11.72 1.24 -3.08
N GLU A 26 -12.91 0.68 -2.91
CA GLU A 26 -13.61 -0.10 -3.94
C GLU A 26 -12.73 -1.20 -4.59
N TYR A 27 -11.94 -1.91 -3.80
CA TYR A 27 -11.07 -2.99 -4.27
C TYR A 27 -11.39 -4.32 -3.58
N THR A 28 -11.00 -5.43 -4.22
CA THR A 28 -11.11 -6.77 -3.64
C THR A 28 -9.72 -7.27 -3.26
N PRO A 29 -9.46 -7.53 -1.96
CA PRO A 29 -8.19 -8.13 -1.54
C PRO A 29 -8.06 -9.55 -2.11
N THR A 30 -6.93 -9.81 -2.73
CA THR A 30 -6.56 -11.10 -3.33
C THR A 30 -5.67 -11.93 -2.40
N GLY A 31 -4.99 -11.29 -1.45
CA GLY A 31 -4.08 -11.93 -0.49
C GLY A 31 -2.75 -12.38 -1.11
N ILE A 32 -2.48 -11.94 -2.34
CA ILE A 32 -1.24 -12.23 -3.09
C ILE A 32 -0.55 -10.95 -3.55
N GLU A 33 -1.00 -9.79 -3.08
CA GLU A 33 -0.43 -8.49 -3.42
C GLU A 33 1.01 -8.39 -2.96
N THR A 34 1.86 -7.77 -3.78
CA THR A 34 3.21 -7.38 -3.41
C THR A 34 3.31 -5.86 -3.34
N ILE A 35 4.29 -5.34 -2.59
CA ILE A 35 4.58 -3.91 -2.53
C ILE A 35 4.86 -3.36 -3.92
N SER A 36 5.60 -4.09 -4.76
CA SER A 36 5.90 -3.69 -6.13
C SER A 36 4.62 -3.54 -6.97
N ASP A 37 3.74 -4.54 -6.96
CA ASP A 37 2.49 -4.48 -7.72
C ASP A 37 1.55 -3.37 -7.20
N ALA A 38 1.52 -3.18 -5.88
CA ALA A 38 0.66 -2.18 -5.26
C ALA A 38 1.17 -0.74 -5.48
N LEU A 39 2.48 -0.51 -5.57
CA LEU A 39 3.05 0.79 -5.95
C LEU A 39 2.70 1.20 -7.39
N ASP A 40 2.45 0.23 -8.27
CA ASP A 40 2.01 0.45 -9.65
C ASP A 40 0.48 0.42 -9.82
N SER A 41 -0.28 0.22 -8.74
CA SER A 41 -1.74 0.16 -8.79
C SER A 41 -2.37 1.47 -9.26
N GLU A 42 -3.41 1.35 -10.09
CA GLU A 42 -4.28 2.47 -10.44
C GLU A 42 -5.19 2.89 -9.27
N ASN A 43 -5.40 1.98 -8.31
CA ASN A 43 -6.20 2.28 -7.13
C ASN A 43 -5.38 3.13 -6.15
N ALA A 44 -5.82 4.37 -5.96
CA ALA A 44 -5.12 5.34 -5.13
C ALA A 44 -4.96 4.89 -3.68
N ILE A 45 -5.92 4.13 -3.13
CA ILE A 45 -5.87 3.62 -1.76
C ILE A 45 -4.84 2.50 -1.64
N ILE A 46 -4.87 1.51 -2.54
CA ILE A 46 -3.88 0.42 -2.57
C ILE A 46 -2.47 1.00 -2.68
N ARG A 47 -2.27 1.93 -3.62
CA ARG A 47 -0.97 2.56 -3.83
C ARG A 47 -0.51 3.40 -2.64
N ALA A 48 -1.41 4.15 -2.01
CA ALA A 48 -1.07 4.93 -0.82
C ALA A 48 -0.61 4.03 0.33
N VAL A 49 -1.27 2.89 0.57
CA VAL A 49 -0.83 1.92 1.59
C VAL A 49 0.57 1.38 1.27
N ALA A 50 0.82 1.01 0.02
CA ALA A 50 2.14 0.54 -0.41
C ALA A 50 3.22 1.61 -0.21
N MET A 51 2.95 2.87 -0.54
CA MET A 51 3.87 3.99 -0.31
C MET A 51 4.22 4.19 1.17
N ILE A 52 3.25 3.99 2.08
CA ILE A 52 3.49 4.08 3.53
C ILE A 52 4.44 2.98 3.99
N ILE A 53 4.17 1.74 3.58
CA ILE A 53 4.95 0.57 3.99
C ILE A 53 6.37 0.65 3.39
N ASP A 54 6.49 0.92 2.09
CA ASP A 54 7.77 1.07 1.39
C ASP A 54 8.61 2.20 2.01
N GLY A 55 8.01 3.37 2.28
CA GLY A 55 8.71 4.47 2.93
C GLY A 55 9.23 4.11 4.32
N ASN A 56 8.46 3.32 5.09
CA ASN A 56 8.89 2.84 6.40
C ASN A 56 10.03 1.81 6.29
N GLU A 57 9.99 0.88 5.32
CA GLU A 57 11.06 -0.07 5.07
C GLU A 57 12.36 0.63 4.58
N ASN A 58 12.22 1.69 3.79
CA ASN A 58 13.31 2.54 3.33
C ASN A 58 13.79 3.58 4.37
N ARG A 59 13.30 3.50 5.61
CA ARG A 59 13.69 4.35 6.76
C ARG A 59 13.45 5.84 6.54
N TYR A 60 12.44 6.20 5.76
CA TYR A 60 11.99 7.59 5.67
C TYR A 60 11.40 8.03 7.00
N THR A 61 11.50 9.32 7.28
CA THR A 61 10.83 9.91 8.43
C THR A 61 9.32 9.92 8.22
N GLN A 62 8.57 9.87 9.31
CA GLN A 62 7.10 9.97 9.25
C GLN A 62 6.62 11.22 8.48
N LYS A 63 7.39 12.33 8.58
CA LYS A 63 7.10 13.57 7.85
C LYS A 63 7.29 13.40 6.35
N GLU A 64 8.35 12.72 5.91
CA GLU A 64 8.59 12.45 4.49
C GLU A 64 7.53 11.54 3.91
N ILE A 65 7.19 10.45 4.62
CA ILE A 65 6.14 9.51 4.22
C ILE A 65 4.80 10.26 4.10
N TYR A 66 4.43 11.02 5.14
CA TYR A 66 3.20 11.81 5.13
C TYR A 66 3.15 12.78 3.94
N ASN A 67 4.22 13.53 3.69
CA ASN A 67 4.26 14.49 2.59
C ASN A 67 4.15 13.79 1.23
N GLN A 68 4.86 12.68 1.02
CA GLN A 68 4.81 11.94 -0.25
C GLN A 68 3.40 11.37 -0.51
N VAL A 69 2.82 10.72 0.49
CA VAL A 69 1.50 10.07 0.37
C VAL A 69 0.39 11.11 0.25
N SER A 70 0.41 12.18 1.05
CA SER A 70 -0.60 13.23 0.97
C SER A 70 -0.55 13.98 -0.36
N ASN A 71 0.65 14.33 -0.85
CA ASN A 71 0.79 14.95 -2.17
C ASN A 71 0.26 14.03 -3.29
N TYR A 72 0.54 12.73 -3.21
CA TYR A 72 0.01 11.76 -4.17
C TYR A 72 -1.52 11.70 -4.14
N LEU A 73 -2.12 11.59 -2.95
CA LEU A 73 -3.57 11.51 -2.79
C LEU A 73 -4.27 12.80 -3.25
N ILE A 74 -3.75 13.97 -2.91
CA ILE A 74 -4.29 15.28 -3.34
C ILE A 74 -4.29 15.44 -4.86
N GLN A 75 -3.34 14.81 -5.56
CA GLN A 75 -3.27 14.87 -7.02
C GLN A 75 -4.21 13.86 -7.72
N LYS A 76 -4.68 12.85 -6.99
CA LYS A 76 -5.40 11.70 -7.56
C LYS A 76 -6.87 11.62 -7.15
N LEU A 77 -7.25 12.22 -6.02
CA LEU A 77 -8.63 12.35 -5.52
C LEU A 77 -9.13 13.78 -5.75
#